data_AF-A0A914QLT4-F1
#
_entry.id   AF-A0A914QLT4-F1
#
_cell.length_a   1.000
_cell.length_b   1.000
_cell.length_c   1.000
_cell.angle_alpha   90.00
_cell.angle_beta   90.00
_cell.angle_gamma   90.00
#
_symmetry.space_group_name_H-M   'P 1'
#
loop_
_entity.id
_entity.type
_entity.pdbx_description
1 polymer ?
#
loop_
_entity_poly.entity_id
_entity_poly.type
_entity_poly.pdbx_seq_one_letter_code
_entity_poly.pdbx_strand_id
1 'polypeptide(L)'
;MVTQNAEVWRQKANECFKNGNFEKALFFYDRAIRYNPELSVLYLNKSLTCLRTGAFYFAYEAAKIGLEKGGDREKALYRMGQAAYGMREWQKAAELFLSVLKEFPLNAMASEQLKRVTSRLSEQKYGKYDFKAMYLEGKKEKAQLDVADYTGPIEIADIPGKGRGIISTKDTRKGTLIAVSKAFSSGYVDGYDSKLFNMASDVIGASTMNNDLNTMKILKNNPQRSGELCGLCSGEENEKDEEIPFGIIDASLIRRICETNRYGNAEKADINRKLDSHLFILTSYFNHACLANAFRYGYGDVMIVYASDDIKKGEEICISYLDPLHGFLDRQKKLSGWKFTCQCKLCEIDSKDPNCLKRDEMWKEFKEYEKVASPKEIIAKGEPLLKKIRESYINRNEFKYALADTLISLSSAYSHLENFLKSVQCLEEVLTLMDNPLQYIMRMADIYINLAVCYGIKGDMKKGAKMIEKSMELRFCKDMDHFKLLYPDFIRSSLLR
;
A
#
# COMPACT_ATOMS: atom_id res chain seq x y z
N MET A 1 -43.88 24.87 23.24
CA MET A 1 -43.84 24.35 21.85
C MET A 1 -42.43 24.06 21.36
N VAL A 2 -41.46 24.98 21.49
CA VAL A 2 -40.07 24.78 21.00
C VAL A 2 -39.37 23.55 21.62
N THR A 3 -39.47 23.37 22.94
CA THR A 3 -38.90 22.21 23.66
C THR A 3 -39.57 20.88 23.32
N GLN A 4 -40.90 20.87 23.14
CA GLN A 4 -41.65 19.68 22.70
C GLN A 4 -41.22 19.23 21.29
N ASN A 5 -40.96 20.18 20.38
CA ASN A 5 -40.49 19.85 19.05
C ASN A 5 -39.07 19.26 19.07
N ALA A 6 -38.17 19.78 19.91
CA ALA A 6 -36.82 19.23 20.05
C ALA A 6 -36.83 17.78 20.55
N GLU A 7 -37.68 17.47 21.53
CA GLU A 7 -37.80 16.11 22.09
C GLU A 7 -38.36 15.11 21.07
N VAL A 8 -39.35 15.50 20.26
CA VAL A 8 -39.88 14.66 19.18
C VAL A 8 -38.79 14.32 18.16
N TRP A 9 -37.99 15.30 17.74
CA TRP A 9 -36.88 15.06 16.82
C TRP A 9 -35.78 14.20 17.46
N ARG A 10 -35.47 14.41 18.74
CA ARG A 10 -34.53 13.58 19.50
C ARG A 10 -34.98 12.12 19.56
N GLN A 11 -36.26 11.86 19.79
CA GLN A 11 -36.80 10.49 19.82
C GLN A 11 -36.69 9.81 18.46
N LYS A 12 -37.05 10.50 17.37
CA LYS A 12 -36.85 10.00 16.00
C LYS A 12 -35.37 9.71 15.69
N ALA A 13 -34.46 10.58 16.16
CA ALA A 13 -33.03 10.38 16.02
C ALA A 13 -32.54 9.15 16.79
N ASN A 14 -32.96 8.98 18.03
CA ASN A 14 -32.65 7.82 18.86
C ASN A 14 -33.17 6.51 18.24
N GLU A 15 -34.37 6.53 17.66
CA GLU A 15 -34.94 5.37 16.95
C GLU A 15 -34.12 5.01 15.71
N CYS A 16 -33.78 6.00 14.87
CA CYS A 16 -32.91 5.79 13.73
C CYS A 16 -31.53 5.25 14.14
N PHE A 17 -30.97 5.78 15.23
CA PHE A 17 -29.68 5.33 15.77
C PHE A 17 -29.74 3.87 16.23
N LYS A 18 -30.78 3.49 16.97
CA LYS A 18 -30.99 2.10 17.42
C LYS A 18 -31.15 1.15 16.24
N ASN A 19 -31.78 1.60 15.16
CA ASN A 19 -31.95 0.83 13.92
C ASN A 19 -30.71 0.84 13.02
N GLY A 20 -29.58 1.42 13.45
CA GLY A 20 -28.34 1.52 12.67
C GLY A 20 -28.38 2.51 11.51
N ASN A 21 -29.45 3.30 11.38
CA ASN A 21 -29.59 4.32 10.34
C ASN A 21 -28.95 5.65 10.78
N PHE A 22 -27.62 5.64 10.84
CA PHE A 22 -26.85 6.75 11.41
C PHE A 22 -26.98 8.06 10.61
N GLU A 23 -27.05 8.01 9.28
CA GLU A 23 -27.22 9.21 8.44
C GLU A 23 -28.57 9.91 8.72
N LYS A 24 -29.67 9.15 8.82
CA LYS A 24 -30.98 9.72 9.21
C LYS A 24 -30.98 10.18 10.66
N ALA A 25 -30.28 9.47 11.55
CA ALA A 25 -30.14 9.89 12.94
C ALA A 25 -29.44 11.25 13.04
N LEU A 26 -28.34 11.47 12.31
CA LEU A 26 -27.66 12.76 12.25
C LEU A 26 -28.59 13.89 11.80
N PHE A 27 -29.35 13.66 10.71
CA PHE A 27 -30.32 14.62 10.22
C PHE A 27 -31.36 15.01 11.29
N PHE A 28 -31.89 14.05 12.04
CA PHE A 28 -32.86 14.34 13.09
C PHE A 28 -32.23 14.97 14.34
N TYR A 29 -31.00 14.62 14.70
CA TYR A 29 -30.26 15.33 15.76
C TYR A 29 -29.99 16.78 15.38
N ASP A 30 -29.58 17.06 14.14
CA ASP A 30 -29.38 18.43 13.66
C ASP A 30 -30.68 19.24 13.71
N ARG A 31 -31.81 18.62 13.37
CA ARG A 31 -33.13 19.25 13.55
C ARG A 31 -33.43 19.51 15.03
N ALA A 32 -33.21 18.53 15.92
CA ALA A 32 -33.43 18.70 17.35
C ALA A 32 -32.59 19.85 17.93
N ILE A 33 -31.32 19.96 17.52
CA ILE A 33 -30.40 21.03 17.93
C ILE A 33 -30.90 22.40 17.46
N ARG A 34 -31.44 22.53 16.24
CA ARG A 34 -32.04 23.79 15.77
C ARG A 34 -33.21 24.25 16.64
N TYR A 35 -33.98 23.32 17.22
CA TYR A 35 -35.06 23.66 18.14
C TYR A 35 -34.57 23.92 19.56
N ASN A 36 -33.54 23.22 20.04
CA ASN A 36 -32.99 23.43 21.37
C ASN A 36 -31.45 23.35 21.38
N PRO A 37 -30.76 24.45 21.03
CA PRO A 37 -29.30 24.47 20.89
C PRO A 37 -28.55 24.46 22.22
N GLU A 38 -29.24 24.62 23.36
CA GLU A 38 -28.64 24.58 24.70
C GLU A 38 -28.63 23.17 25.31
N LEU A 39 -29.33 22.21 24.70
CA LEU A 39 -29.47 20.86 25.24
C LEU A 39 -28.25 19.99 24.91
N SER A 40 -27.30 19.93 25.86
CA SER A 40 -26.02 19.21 25.74
C SER A 40 -26.13 17.74 25.28
N VAL A 41 -27.15 17.00 25.73
CA VAL A 41 -27.35 15.59 25.37
C VAL A 41 -27.53 15.39 23.85
N LEU A 42 -28.07 16.38 23.13
CA LEU A 42 -28.21 16.31 21.67
C LEU A 42 -26.85 16.27 20.97
N TYR A 43 -25.92 17.11 21.42
CA TYR A 43 -24.56 17.17 20.87
C TYR A 43 -23.76 15.92 21.22
N LEU A 44 -23.89 15.41 22.45
CA LEU A 44 -23.27 14.16 22.82
C LEU A 44 -23.80 13.01 21.94
N ASN A 45 -25.11 12.89 21.76
CA ASN A 45 -25.69 11.85 20.89
C ASN A 45 -25.28 12.02 19.42
N LYS A 46 -25.23 13.25 18.92
CA LYS A 46 -24.68 13.56 17.59
C LYS A 46 -23.23 13.10 17.48
N SER A 47 -22.38 13.41 18.47
CA SER A 47 -20.98 12.97 18.51
C SER A 47 -20.84 11.46 18.39
N LEU A 48 -21.61 10.70 19.19
CA LEU A 48 -21.60 9.24 19.09
C LEU A 48 -22.05 8.75 17.72
N THR A 49 -23.04 9.41 17.12
CA THR A 49 -23.53 9.08 15.77
C THR A 49 -22.46 9.34 14.71
N CYS A 50 -21.75 10.47 14.79
CA CYS A 50 -20.61 10.79 13.93
C CYS A 50 -19.46 9.78 14.07
N LEU A 51 -19.17 9.28 15.29
CA LEU A 51 -18.19 8.21 15.50
C LEU A 51 -18.57 6.92 14.75
N ARG A 52 -19.88 6.62 14.66
CA ARG A 52 -20.38 5.43 13.94
C ARG A 52 -20.30 5.56 12.42
N THR A 53 -20.27 6.78 11.88
CA THR A 53 -20.15 7.03 10.44
C THR A 53 -18.72 7.34 9.98
N GLY A 54 -17.75 7.38 10.91
CA GLY A 54 -16.36 7.78 10.62
C GLY A 54 -16.18 9.29 10.38
N ALA A 55 -17.17 10.10 10.78
CA ALA A 55 -17.13 11.56 10.75
C ALA A 55 -16.44 12.11 12.00
N PHE A 56 -15.17 11.75 12.18
CA PHE A 56 -14.44 11.97 13.42
C PHE A 56 -14.29 13.46 13.76
N TYR A 57 -14.07 14.32 12.76
CA TYR A 57 -14.05 15.78 12.97
C TYR A 57 -15.34 16.28 13.61
N PHE A 58 -16.48 15.97 13.00
CA PHE A 58 -17.78 16.38 13.51
C PHE A 58 -18.12 15.70 14.85
N ALA A 59 -17.61 14.49 15.09
CA ALA A 59 -17.72 13.83 16.37
C ALA A 59 -16.98 14.58 17.48
N TYR A 60 -15.77 15.05 17.21
CA TYR A 60 -14.96 15.84 18.12
C TYR A 60 -15.65 17.16 18.46
N GLU A 61 -16.03 17.94 17.44
CA GLU A 61 -16.69 19.24 17.62
C GLU A 61 -18.02 19.12 18.36
N ALA A 62 -18.85 18.12 18.03
CA ALA A 62 -20.09 17.89 18.75
C ALA A 62 -19.86 17.49 20.22
N ALA A 63 -18.87 16.65 20.53
CA ALA A 63 -18.56 16.32 21.93
C ALA A 63 -18.04 17.53 22.70
N LYS A 64 -17.21 18.36 22.07
CA LYS A 64 -16.68 19.61 22.64
C LYS A 64 -17.81 20.59 22.98
N ILE A 65 -18.71 20.86 22.03
CA ILE A 65 -19.89 21.72 22.29
C ILE A 65 -20.78 21.11 23.39
N GLY A 66 -20.98 19.79 23.35
CA GLY A 66 -21.74 19.09 24.39
C GLY A 66 -21.14 19.30 25.78
N LEU A 67 -19.82 19.28 25.91
CA LEU A 67 -19.10 19.57 27.16
C LEU A 67 -19.27 21.02 27.59
N GLU A 68 -19.09 21.98 26.68
CA GLU A 68 -19.25 23.42 26.94
C GLU A 68 -20.68 23.77 27.40
N LYS A 69 -21.68 23.03 26.92
CA LYS A 69 -23.09 23.15 27.33
C LYS A 69 -23.43 22.38 28.62
N GLY A 70 -22.44 21.94 29.40
CA GLY A 70 -22.65 21.25 30.68
C GLY A 70 -23.08 19.79 30.53
N GLY A 71 -22.75 19.15 29.41
CA GLY A 71 -22.97 17.72 29.20
C GLY A 71 -22.08 16.85 30.09
N ASP A 72 -22.41 15.56 30.11
CA ASP A 72 -21.64 14.53 30.82
C ASP A 72 -20.16 14.55 30.41
N ARG A 73 -19.30 14.95 31.34
CA ARG A 73 -17.89 15.22 31.10
C ARG A 73 -17.11 13.95 30.75
N GLU A 74 -17.39 12.85 31.43
CA GLU A 74 -16.76 11.55 31.15
C GLU A 74 -17.04 11.12 29.71
N LYS A 75 -18.33 11.16 29.30
CA LYS A 75 -18.74 10.79 27.93
C LYS A 75 -18.18 11.74 26.88
N ALA A 76 -18.15 13.05 27.16
CA ALA A 76 -17.66 14.05 26.22
C ALA A 76 -16.16 13.85 25.96
N LEU A 77 -15.33 13.82 27.01
CA LEU A 77 -13.89 13.62 26.91
C LEU A 77 -13.55 12.28 26.25
N TYR A 78 -14.25 11.20 26.63
CA TYR A 78 -14.05 9.89 26.02
C TYR A 78 -14.35 9.90 24.51
N ARG A 79 -15.47 10.52 24.09
CA ARG A 79 -15.82 10.62 22.66
C ARG A 79 -14.86 11.52 21.88
N MET A 80 -14.39 12.61 22.47
CA MET A 80 -13.31 13.42 21.89
C MET A 80 -12.04 12.59 21.69
N GLY A 81 -11.67 11.75 22.66
CA GLY A 81 -10.54 10.82 22.53
C GLY A 81 -10.71 9.81 21.41
N GLN A 82 -11.90 9.21 21.28
CA GLN A 82 -12.23 8.31 20.18
C GLN A 82 -12.19 9.01 18.81
N ALA A 83 -12.65 10.26 18.74
CA ALA A 83 -12.58 11.05 17.53
C ALA A 83 -11.13 11.39 17.17
N ALA A 84 -10.33 11.85 18.12
CA ALA A 84 -8.90 12.11 17.93
C ALA A 84 -8.15 10.85 17.47
N TYR A 85 -8.48 9.68 18.03
CA TYR A 85 -7.97 8.38 17.55
C TYR A 85 -8.32 8.16 16.07
N GLY A 86 -9.58 8.32 15.69
CA GLY A 86 -10.03 8.13 14.31
C GLY A 86 -9.41 9.12 13.32
N MET A 87 -9.09 10.32 13.77
CA MET A 87 -8.32 11.33 13.03
C MET A 87 -6.81 11.06 13.00
N ARG A 88 -6.33 10.00 13.68
CA ARG A 88 -4.91 9.65 13.85
C ARG A 88 -4.10 10.72 14.59
N GLU A 89 -4.77 11.56 15.38
CA GLU A 89 -4.14 12.53 16.29
C GLU A 89 -3.73 11.82 17.60
N TRP A 90 -2.77 10.89 17.50
CA TRP A 90 -2.46 9.92 18.57
C TRP A 90 -2.13 10.57 19.91
N GLN A 91 -1.34 11.65 19.89
CA GLN A 91 -0.94 12.38 21.09
C GLN A 91 -2.14 13.02 21.78
N LYS A 92 -3.01 13.69 21.02
CA LYS A 92 -4.23 14.31 21.53
C LYS A 92 -5.22 13.26 22.06
N ALA A 93 -5.33 12.12 21.37
CA ALA A 93 -6.13 10.99 21.84
C ALA A 93 -5.61 10.47 23.20
N ALA A 94 -4.28 10.33 23.35
CA ALA A 94 -3.65 9.94 24.62
C ALA A 94 -4.00 10.89 25.75
N GLU A 95 -3.84 12.19 25.52
CA GLU A 95 -4.13 13.26 26.50
C GLU A 95 -5.61 13.25 26.93
N LEU A 96 -6.53 13.03 26.00
CA LEU A 96 -7.96 12.94 26.29
C LEU A 96 -8.30 11.69 27.11
N PHE A 97 -7.77 10.52 26.75
CA PHE A 97 -8.01 9.30 27.53
C PHE A 97 -7.34 9.35 28.90
N LEU A 98 -6.15 9.96 29.03
CA LEU A 98 -5.52 10.22 30.31
C LEU A 98 -6.35 11.18 31.17
N SER A 99 -6.95 12.21 30.56
CA SER A 99 -7.85 13.14 31.27
C SER A 99 -9.09 12.42 31.79
N VAL A 100 -9.68 11.51 31.01
CA VAL A 100 -10.78 10.64 31.47
C VAL A 100 -10.32 9.80 32.66
N LEU A 101 -9.18 9.12 32.59
CA LEU A 101 -8.70 8.24 33.67
C LEU A 101 -8.25 9.01 34.92
N LYS A 102 -7.85 10.27 34.78
CA LYS A 102 -7.52 11.13 35.93
C LYS A 102 -8.76 11.48 36.74
N GLU A 103 -9.88 11.77 36.07
CA GLU A 103 -11.14 12.16 36.71
C GLU A 103 -12.04 10.95 37.03
N PHE A 104 -11.97 9.90 36.21
CA PHE A 104 -12.78 8.69 36.27
C PHE A 104 -11.88 7.42 36.21
N PRO A 105 -11.12 7.11 37.28
CA PRO A 105 -10.08 6.07 37.25
C PRO A 105 -10.58 4.65 36.97
N LEU A 106 -11.87 4.38 37.19
CA LEU A 106 -12.49 3.07 36.95
C LEU A 106 -13.01 2.88 35.52
N ASN A 107 -12.80 3.85 34.62
CA ASN A 107 -13.24 3.73 33.23
C ASN A 107 -12.36 2.71 32.46
N ALA A 108 -12.81 1.46 32.44
CA ALA A 108 -12.12 0.36 31.76
C ALA A 108 -11.95 0.61 30.25
N MET A 109 -12.92 1.25 29.60
CA MET A 109 -12.85 1.54 28.16
C MET A 109 -11.75 2.54 27.84
N ALA A 110 -11.61 3.61 28.63
CA ALA A 110 -10.53 4.60 28.47
C ALA A 110 -9.16 3.97 28.72
N SER A 111 -9.04 3.07 29.69
CA SER A 111 -7.81 2.31 29.95
C SER A 111 -7.40 1.45 28.76
N GLU A 112 -8.36 0.76 28.13
CA GLU A 112 -8.12 -0.03 26.93
C GLU A 112 -7.72 0.84 25.73
N GLN A 113 -8.42 1.95 25.49
CA GLN A 113 -8.09 2.87 24.40
C GLN A 113 -6.71 3.52 24.61
N LEU A 114 -6.31 3.83 25.84
CA LEU A 114 -4.99 4.37 26.14
C LEU A 114 -3.88 3.37 25.83
N LYS A 115 -4.06 2.08 26.16
CA LYS A 115 -3.11 1.03 25.76
C LYS A 115 -2.96 0.97 24.24
N ARG A 116 -4.08 1.01 23.52
CA ARG A 116 -4.13 1.00 22.05
C ARG A 116 -3.40 2.20 21.44
N VAL A 117 -3.65 3.41 21.94
CA VAL A 117 -2.94 4.65 21.54
C VAL A 117 -1.45 4.60 21.85
N THR A 118 -1.07 3.98 22.96
CA THR A 118 0.35 3.83 23.32
C THR A 118 1.09 3.00 22.28
N SER A 119 0.46 1.94 21.74
CA SER A 119 1.00 1.18 20.61
C SER A 119 1.15 2.06 19.36
N ARG A 120 0.13 2.87 19.02
CA ARG A 120 0.20 3.82 17.87
C ARG A 120 1.32 4.84 18.01
N LEU A 121 1.52 5.39 19.20
CA LEU A 121 2.63 6.31 19.49
C LEU A 121 4.00 5.62 19.37
N SER A 122 4.12 4.38 19.85
CA SER A 122 5.35 3.59 19.72
C SER A 122 5.68 3.27 18.26
N GLU A 123 4.67 2.90 17.47
CA GLU A 123 4.79 2.70 16.02
C GLU A 123 5.24 3.98 15.31
N GLN A 124 4.52 5.08 15.52
CA GLN A 124 4.82 6.37 14.88
C GLN A 124 6.23 6.87 15.21
N LYS A 125 6.67 6.69 16.45
CA LYS A 125 7.96 7.23 16.93
C LYS A 125 9.15 6.32 16.61
N TYR A 126 8.98 5.01 16.69
CA TYR A 126 10.09 4.05 16.67
C TYR A 126 10.02 3.03 15.55
N GLY A 127 8.95 3.01 14.76
CA GLY A 127 8.77 2.02 13.70
C GLY A 127 8.64 0.59 14.24
N LYS A 128 8.17 0.44 15.49
CA LYS A 128 8.04 -0.87 16.15
C LYS A 128 6.66 -1.46 15.88
N TYR A 129 6.61 -2.44 14.98
CA TYR A 129 5.38 -3.13 14.59
C TYR A 129 5.45 -4.63 14.86
N ASP A 130 4.29 -5.24 15.12
CA ASP A 130 4.14 -6.69 14.98
C ASP A 130 3.82 -7.03 13.51
N PHE A 131 4.85 -7.07 12.68
CA PHE A 131 4.71 -7.34 11.24
C PHE A 131 4.07 -8.72 10.96
N LYS A 132 4.22 -9.68 11.88
CA LYS A 132 3.58 -11.00 11.76
C LYS A 132 2.07 -10.87 11.94
N ALA A 133 1.62 -10.20 12.99
CA ALA A 133 0.20 -9.94 13.20
C ALA A 133 -0.38 -9.12 12.04
N MET A 134 0.34 -8.10 11.56
CA MET A 134 -0.07 -7.31 10.39
C MET A 134 -0.22 -8.17 9.14
N TYR A 135 0.73 -9.07 8.85
CA TYR A 135 0.65 -9.97 7.70
C TYR A 135 -0.53 -10.93 7.79
N LEU A 136 -0.74 -11.56 8.96
CA LEU A 136 -1.83 -12.51 9.18
C LEU A 136 -3.20 -11.81 9.10
N GLU A 137 -3.32 -10.63 9.69
CA GLU A 137 -4.53 -9.82 9.64
C GLU A 137 -4.78 -9.29 8.23
N GLY A 138 -3.75 -8.79 7.56
CA GLY A 138 -3.80 -8.24 6.20
C GLY A 138 -4.17 -9.26 5.12
N LYS A 139 -4.09 -10.57 5.43
CA LYS A 139 -4.61 -11.63 4.57
C LYS A 139 -6.12 -11.79 4.62
N LYS A 140 -6.77 -11.30 5.68
CA LYS A 140 -8.23 -11.38 5.80
C LYS A 140 -8.89 -10.49 4.76
N GLU A 141 -10.13 -10.85 4.41
CA GLU A 141 -10.88 -10.11 3.41
C GLU A 141 -11.15 -8.67 3.86
N LYS A 142 -10.82 -7.69 3.01
CA LYS A 142 -11.01 -6.25 3.28
C LYS A 142 -10.38 -5.79 4.60
N ALA A 143 -9.28 -6.42 5.01
CA ALA A 143 -8.58 -6.11 6.25
C ALA A 143 -8.22 -4.61 6.32
N GLN A 144 -8.66 -3.96 7.40
CA GLN A 144 -8.24 -2.62 7.76
C GLN A 144 -7.32 -2.73 8.96
N LEU A 145 -6.02 -2.57 8.74
CA LEU A 145 -5.05 -2.68 9.80
C LEU A 145 -5.11 -1.44 10.68
N ASP A 146 -5.24 -1.67 11.98
CA ASP A 146 -5.12 -0.61 12.96
C ASP A 146 -3.64 -0.48 13.33
N VAL A 147 -2.96 0.44 12.65
CA VAL A 147 -1.54 0.79 12.82
C VAL A 147 -1.33 2.28 12.55
N ALA A 148 -0.29 2.86 13.13
CA ALA A 148 0.13 4.23 12.84
C ALA A 148 1.12 4.27 11.66
N ASP A 149 1.13 5.41 10.96
CA ASP A 149 2.19 5.76 10.01
C ASP A 149 3.53 5.93 10.74
N TYR A 150 4.64 5.53 10.11
CA TYR A 150 6.02 5.76 10.57
C TYR A 150 6.80 6.47 9.47
N THR A 151 7.52 7.52 9.86
CA THR A 151 8.46 8.23 9.00
C THR A 151 9.87 7.98 9.54
N GLY A 152 10.69 7.31 8.76
CA GLY A 152 12.08 7.05 9.09
C GLY A 152 12.97 8.27 8.90
N PRO A 153 14.26 8.10 8.59
CA PRO A 153 15.18 9.21 8.41
C PRO A 153 15.02 9.88 7.05
N ILE A 154 13.81 10.38 6.75
CA ILE A 154 13.45 10.95 5.45
C ILE A 154 12.79 12.31 5.59
N GLU A 155 12.88 13.11 4.53
CA GLU A 155 12.12 14.34 4.37
C GLU A 155 11.66 14.51 2.92
N ILE A 156 10.58 15.27 2.74
CA ILE A 156 10.10 15.67 1.41
C ILE A 156 10.92 16.88 0.97
N ALA A 157 11.48 16.82 -0.23
CA ALA A 157 12.28 17.90 -0.81
C ALA A 157 11.93 18.12 -2.29
N ASP A 158 12.22 19.31 -2.81
CA ASP A 158 12.17 19.57 -4.24
C ASP A 158 13.35 18.90 -4.95
N ILE A 159 13.04 18.09 -5.94
CA ILE A 159 13.98 17.35 -6.77
C ILE A 159 13.99 17.97 -8.18
N PRO A 160 15.14 18.47 -8.64
CA PRO A 160 15.26 19.07 -9.96
C PRO A 160 14.71 18.16 -11.07
N GLY A 161 13.73 18.67 -11.83
CA GLY A 161 13.10 17.96 -12.94
C GLY A 161 12.15 16.82 -12.55
N LYS A 162 11.88 16.61 -11.25
CA LYS A 162 10.94 15.56 -10.76
C LYS A 162 9.86 16.09 -9.81
N GLY A 163 9.81 17.40 -9.56
CA GLY A 163 8.89 17.99 -8.58
C GLY A 163 9.32 17.65 -7.16
N ARG A 164 8.40 17.17 -6.32
CA ARG A 164 8.74 16.73 -4.96
C ARG A 164 9.22 15.29 -4.95
N GLY A 165 10.09 14.96 -4.01
CA GLY A 165 10.59 13.62 -3.79
C GLY A 165 10.96 13.39 -2.33
N ILE A 166 11.36 12.17 -2.01
CA ILE A 166 11.88 11.82 -0.69
C ILE A 166 13.40 11.78 -0.74
N ILE A 167 14.07 12.43 0.22
CA ILE A 167 15.52 12.33 0.41
C ILE A 167 15.87 11.75 1.78
N SER A 168 17.05 11.13 1.89
CA SER A 168 17.57 10.64 3.17
C SER A 168 18.16 11.77 4.01
N THR A 169 17.74 11.91 5.27
CA THR A 169 18.24 12.95 6.19
C THR A 169 19.59 12.58 6.85
N LYS A 170 20.03 11.33 6.71
CA LYS A 170 21.32 10.80 7.19
C LYS A 170 21.80 9.65 6.30
N ASP A 171 23.02 9.17 6.52
CA ASP A 171 23.47 7.92 5.92
C ASP A 171 22.59 6.76 6.43
N THR A 172 21.92 6.10 5.49
CA THR A 172 20.94 5.04 5.75
C THR A 172 21.45 3.73 5.20
N ARG A 173 21.51 2.70 6.04
CA ARG A 173 22.01 1.39 5.63
C ARG A 173 20.94 0.59 4.90
N LYS A 174 21.37 -0.28 3.99
CA LYS A 174 20.53 -1.33 3.39
C LYS A 174 19.73 -2.08 4.46
N GLY A 175 18.46 -2.34 4.18
CA GLY A 175 17.52 -3.02 5.09
C GLY A 175 16.85 -2.12 6.14
N THR A 176 17.21 -0.84 6.22
CA THR A 176 16.56 0.09 7.15
C THR A 176 15.10 0.31 6.78
N LEU A 177 14.20 0.28 7.79
CA LEU A 177 12.81 0.70 7.64
C LEU A 177 12.72 2.20 7.34
N ILE A 178 12.22 2.54 6.15
CA ILE A 178 12.12 3.91 5.66
C ILE A 178 10.77 4.52 5.99
N ALA A 179 9.69 3.79 5.73
CA ALA A 179 8.35 4.28 5.96
C ALA A 179 7.36 3.14 6.20
N VAL A 180 6.35 3.40 7.02
CA VAL A 180 5.10 2.64 7.04
C VAL A 180 3.98 3.64 6.79
N SER A 181 3.20 3.43 5.75
CA SER A 181 2.08 4.30 5.40
C SER A 181 0.78 3.51 5.44
N LYS A 182 -0.15 3.98 6.26
CA LYS A 182 -1.51 3.46 6.35
C LYS A 182 -2.36 4.20 5.32
N ALA A 183 -3.07 3.45 4.47
CA ALA A 183 -3.88 4.01 3.39
C ALA A 183 -4.80 5.13 3.91
N PHE A 184 -4.84 6.24 3.17
CA PHE A 184 -5.80 7.31 3.35
C PHE A 184 -7.21 6.80 3.06
N SER A 185 -7.36 6.11 1.94
CA SER A 185 -8.60 5.49 1.49
C SER A 185 -8.30 4.17 0.77
N SER A 186 -9.26 3.26 0.81
CA SER A 186 -9.20 1.95 0.13
C SER A 186 -10.50 1.69 -0.63
N GLY A 187 -10.42 1.06 -1.79
CA GLY A 187 -11.53 0.56 -2.59
C GLY A 187 -11.36 -0.93 -2.86
N TYR A 188 -12.41 -1.71 -2.64
CA TYR A 188 -12.40 -3.17 -2.83
C TYR A 188 -13.55 -3.58 -3.74
N VAL A 189 -13.31 -4.56 -4.63
CA VAL A 189 -14.37 -5.15 -5.48
C VAL A 189 -14.26 -6.67 -5.53
N ASP A 190 -15.41 -7.33 -5.44
CA ASP A 190 -15.55 -8.77 -5.51
C ASP A 190 -15.39 -9.25 -6.97
N GLY A 191 -14.57 -10.28 -7.18
CA GLY A 191 -13.86 -10.59 -8.43
C GLY A 191 -14.66 -10.98 -9.69
N TYR A 192 -15.96 -10.78 -9.77
CA TYR A 192 -16.75 -11.18 -10.95
C TYR A 192 -17.26 -10.03 -11.84
N ASP A 193 -17.28 -8.77 -11.36
CA ASP A 193 -18.00 -7.68 -12.05
C ASP A 193 -17.16 -6.41 -12.29
N SER A 194 -15.84 -6.55 -12.41
CA SER A 194 -14.89 -5.44 -12.26
C SER A 194 -14.35 -4.81 -13.55
N LYS A 195 -14.72 -5.32 -14.73
CA LYS A 195 -14.28 -4.77 -16.02
C LYS A 195 -15.30 -3.78 -16.58
N LEU A 196 -15.29 -2.56 -16.05
CA LEU A 196 -15.80 -1.40 -16.80
C LEU A 196 -14.72 -1.01 -17.82
N PHE A 197 -15.03 -1.16 -19.11
CA PHE A 197 -14.14 -0.75 -20.20
C PHE A 197 -14.16 0.79 -20.33
N ASN A 198 -13.01 1.44 -20.21
CA ASN A 198 -12.78 2.83 -20.63
C ASN A 198 -11.84 2.82 -21.84
N MET A 199 -12.16 3.58 -22.90
CA MET A 199 -11.41 3.65 -24.15
C MET A 199 -10.11 4.49 -24.05
N ALA A 200 -9.89 5.24 -22.97
CA ALA A 200 -8.78 6.20 -22.86
C ALA A 200 -7.57 5.70 -22.03
N SER A 201 -7.75 4.72 -21.16
CA SER A 201 -6.70 4.13 -20.34
C SER A 201 -7.06 2.67 -20.16
N ASP A 202 -6.21 1.75 -20.62
CA ASP A 202 -6.44 0.32 -20.47
C ASP A 202 -6.72 -0.03 -18.99
N VAL A 203 -8.02 -0.20 -18.68
CA VAL A 203 -8.66 -0.62 -17.42
C VAL A 203 -8.68 0.41 -16.27
N ILE A 204 -9.77 1.19 -16.15
CA ILE A 204 -10.23 1.66 -14.83
C ILE A 204 -11.10 0.56 -14.23
N GLY A 205 -10.55 -0.21 -13.29
CA GLY A 205 -11.31 -1.24 -12.59
C GLY A 205 -12.30 -0.64 -11.59
N ALA A 206 -13.41 -1.32 -11.32
CA ALA A 206 -14.41 -0.87 -10.35
C ALA A 206 -13.83 -0.57 -8.93
N SER A 207 -12.71 -1.19 -8.55
CA SER A 207 -11.99 -0.91 -7.29
C SER A 207 -11.43 0.51 -7.24
N THR A 208 -11.01 1.06 -8.37
CA THR A 208 -10.54 2.44 -8.50
C THR A 208 -11.66 3.43 -8.22
N MET A 209 -12.81 3.26 -8.88
CA MET A 209 -13.96 4.14 -8.66
C MET A 209 -14.45 4.09 -7.21
N ASN A 210 -14.44 2.89 -6.60
CA ASN A 210 -14.79 2.74 -5.19
C ASN A 210 -13.77 3.49 -4.29
N ASN A 211 -12.49 3.48 -4.66
CA ASN A 211 -11.46 4.22 -3.93
C ASN A 211 -11.66 5.73 -4.05
N ASP A 212 -12.00 6.26 -5.22
CA ASP A 212 -12.33 7.68 -5.43
C ASP A 212 -13.53 8.10 -4.56
N LEU A 213 -14.61 7.31 -4.59
CA LEU A 213 -15.80 7.52 -3.78
C LEU A 213 -15.50 7.50 -2.28
N ASN A 214 -14.68 6.56 -1.83
CA ASN A 214 -14.27 6.48 -0.43
C ASN A 214 -13.37 7.66 -0.02
N THR A 215 -12.50 8.14 -0.91
CA THR A 215 -11.69 9.35 -0.70
C THR A 215 -12.59 10.56 -0.49
N MET A 216 -13.55 10.80 -1.40
CA MET A 216 -14.53 11.88 -1.28
C MET A 216 -15.37 11.76 0.00
N LYS A 217 -15.79 10.54 0.37
CA LYS A 217 -16.53 10.30 1.62
C LYS A 217 -15.70 10.64 2.86
N ILE A 218 -14.41 10.29 2.88
CA ILE A 218 -13.51 10.62 3.99
C ILE A 218 -13.38 12.13 4.13
N LEU A 219 -13.17 12.85 3.03
CA LEU A 219 -13.06 14.32 3.03
C LEU A 219 -14.36 14.98 3.45
N LYS A 220 -15.51 14.49 2.98
CA LYS A 220 -16.83 14.97 3.43
C LYS A 220 -16.99 14.86 4.94
N ASN A 221 -16.56 13.73 5.50
CA ASN A 221 -16.72 13.38 6.90
C ASN A 221 -15.62 14.00 7.80
N ASN A 222 -14.47 14.33 7.22
CA ASN A 222 -13.27 14.83 7.89
C ASN A 222 -12.62 15.93 7.03
N PRO A 223 -13.27 17.09 6.88
CA PRO A 223 -12.86 18.15 5.95
C PRO A 223 -11.48 18.75 6.24
N GLN A 224 -11.00 18.68 7.48
CA GLN A 224 -9.66 19.10 7.88
C GLN A 224 -8.54 18.27 7.21
N ARG A 225 -8.86 17.10 6.67
CA ARG A 225 -7.91 16.21 5.99
C ARG A 225 -7.67 16.55 4.52
N SER A 226 -8.39 17.53 3.97
CA SER A 226 -8.25 17.99 2.58
C SER A 226 -6.82 18.44 2.25
N GLY A 227 -6.15 19.11 3.19
CA GLY A 227 -4.75 19.51 3.07
C GLY A 227 -3.77 18.36 2.86
N GLU A 228 -4.08 17.14 3.33
CA GLU A 228 -3.23 15.96 3.14
C GLU A 228 -3.13 15.55 1.66
N LEU A 229 -4.11 15.92 0.84
CA LEU A 229 -4.12 15.63 -0.61
C LEU A 229 -3.49 16.73 -1.45
N CYS A 230 -3.45 17.97 -0.93
CA CYS A 230 -2.99 19.13 -1.71
C CYS A 230 -1.54 18.95 -2.17
N GLY A 231 -0.71 18.22 -1.41
CA GLY A 231 0.68 17.97 -1.78
C GLY A 231 0.91 16.78 -2.74
N LEU A 232 -0.14 16.13 -3.24
CA LEU A 232 -0.01 14.99 -4.15
C LEU A 232 -0.09 15.43 -5.61
N CYS A 233 0.65 14.74 -6.48
CA CYS A 233 0.68 15.06 -7.91
C CYS A 233 -0.71 14.83 -8.55
N SER A 234 -1.30 15.83 -9.20
CA SER A 234 -2.55 15.70 -9.98
C SER A 234 -2.30 15.37 -11.46
N GLY A 235 -1.04 15.25 -11.88
CA GLY A 235 -0.67 14.98 -13.27
C GLY A 235 -0.71 16.20 -14.20
N GLU A 236 -0.86 17.43 -13.70
CA GLU A 236 -0.75 18.66 -14.50
C GLU A 236 0.48 19.48 -14.05
N GLU A 237 1.24 19.99 -15.02
CA GLU A 237 2.36 20.89 -14.74
C GLU A 237 1.82 22.28 -14.39
N ASN A 238 2.21 22.82 -13.23
CA ASN A 238 1.97 24.20 -12.79
C ASN A 238 0.65 24.55 -12.08
N GLU A 239 -0.18 23.61 -11.65
CA GLU A 239 -1.13 23.94 -10.57
C GLU A 239 -0.31 24.04 -9.28
N LYS A 240 0.04 25.27 -8.86
CA LYS A 240 0.45 25.50 -7.46
C LYS A 240 -0.69 24.95 -6.63
N ASP A 241 -0.47 23.84 -5.94
CA ASP A 241 -1.40 23.15 -5.04
C ASP A 241 -2.44 24.13 -4.48
N GLU A 242 -3.56 24.33 -5.17
CA GLU A 242 -4.60 25.22 -4.66
C GLU A 242 -5.12 24.52 -3.41
N GLU A 243 -4.99 25.17 -2.25
CA GLU A 243 -5.53 24.62 -1.01
C GLU A 243 -7.00 24.29 -1.25
N ILE A 244 -7.34 23.00 -1.19
CA ILE A 244 -8.73 22.57 -1.26
C ILE A 244 -9.43 23.24 -0.07
N PRO A 245 -10.34 24.20 -0.29
CA PRO A 245 -10.88 24.97 0.81
C PRO A 245 -11.63 24.05 1.78
N PHE A 246 -11.59 24.38 3.06
CA PHE A 246 -12.20 23.55 4.09
C PHE A 246 -13.66 23.20 3.77
N GLY A 247 -13.95 21.90 3.63
CA GLY A 247 -15.30 21.40 3.35
C GLY A 247 -15.70 21.39 1.86
N ILE A 248 -14.84 21.83 0.95
CA ILE A 248 -15.05 21.69 -0.49
C ILE A 248 -14.50 20.33 -0.96
N ILE A 249 -15.26 19.67 -1.84
CA ILE A 249 -14.87 18.41 -2.47
C ILE A 249 -14.82 18.67 -3.98
N ASP A 250 -13.62 18.84 -4.52
CA ASP A 250 -13.41 18.85 -5.97
C ASP A 250 -13.24 17.39 -6.45
N ALA A 251 -14.33 16.81 -6.95
CA ALA A 251 -14.35 15.44 -7.44
C ALA A 251 -13.40 15.22 -8.62
N SER A 252 -13.18 16.23 -9.47
CA SER A 252 -12.29 16.16 -10.62
C SER A 252 -10.83 16.14 -10.18
N LEU A 253 -10.44 17.04 -9.29
CA LEU A 253 -9.10 17.08 -8.71
C LEU A 253 -8.80 15.80 -7.92
N ILE A 254 -9.72 15.34 -7.07
CA ILE A 254 -9.55 14.10 -6.29
C ILE A 254 -9.34 12.90 -7.21
N ARG A 255 -10.12 12.79 -8.29
CA ARG A 255 -9.95 11.73 -9.29
C ARG A 255 -8.55 11.78 -9.92
N ARG A 256 -8.10 12.96 -10.34
CA ARG A 256 -6.75 13.14 -10.93
C ARG A 256 -5.65 12.72 -9.94
N ILE A 257 -5.75 13.16 -8.68
CA ILE A 257 -4.83 12.75 -7.60
C ILE A 257 -4.86 11.23 -7.40
N CYS A 258 -6.04 10.61 -7.32
CA CYS A 258 -6.13 9.16 -7.17
C CYS A 258 -5.53 8.41 -8.36
N GLU A 259 -5.72 8.89 -9.60
CA GLU A 259 -5.20 8.24 -10.80
C GLU A 259 -3.67 8.15 -10.84
N THR A 260 -2.97 9.18 -10.39
CA THR A 260 -1.50 9.26 -10.41
C THR A 260 -0.84 8.64 -9.18
N ASN A 261 -1.56 8.53 -8.06
CA ASN A 261 -0.98 8.19 -6.74
C ASN A 261 -1.45 6.85 -6.14
N ARG A 262 -2.45 6.18 -6.74
CA ARG A 262 -3.00 4.95 -6.17
C ARG A 262 -2.07 3.75 -6.38
N TYR A 263 -2.15 2.83 -5.44
CA TYR A 263 -1.52 1.52 -5.48
C TYR A 263 -2.59 0.43 -5.42
N GLY A 264 -2.42 -0.64 -6.16
CA GLY A 264 -3.26 -1.82 -6.07
C GLY A 264 -2.44 -3.08 -6.28
N ASN A 265 -2.94 -4.22 -5.80
CA ASN A 265 -2.35 -5.51 -6.07
C ASN A 265 -2.69 -5.93 -7.51
N ALA A 266 -1.82 -5.54 -8.46
CA ALA A 266 -1.83 -6.04 -9.84
C ALA A 266 -1.10 -7.38 -9.98
N GLU A 267 -0.44 -7.89 -8.93
CA GLU A 267 0.23 -9.19 -8.98
C GLU A 267 -0.81 -10.31 -9.10
N LYS A 268 -0.80 -10.90 -10.31
CA LYS A 268 -1.47 -12.12 -10.77
C LYS A 268 -2.64 -12.55 -9.92
N ALA A 269 -3.82 -12.48 -10.53
CA ALA A 269 -5.02 -13.21 -10.18
C ALA A 269 -4.71 -14.66 -9.77
N ASP A 270 -4.29 -14.85 -8.52
CA ASP A 270 -4.69 -16.01 -7.76
C ASP A 270 -6.22 -15.94 -7.86
N ILE A 271 -6.81 -16.97 -8.44
CA ILE A 271 -8.15 -16.98 -9.07
C ILE A 271 -9.26 -16.59 -8.04
N ASN A 272 -8.89 -16.46 -6.77
CA ASN A 272 -9.71 -16.13 -5.62
C ASN A 272 -9.38 -14.78 -4.92
N ARG A 273 -8.44 -13.95 -5.41
CA ARG A 273 -8.09 -12.65 -4.79
C ARG A 273 -8.85 -11.49 -5.43
N LYS A 274 -9.58 -10.75 -4.58
CA LYS A 274 -10.38 -9.56 -4.93
C LYS A 274 -9.47 -8.38 -5.32
N LEU A 275 -9.92 -7.55 -6.26
CA LEU A 275 -9.18 -6.37 -6.69
C LEU A 275 -9.28 -5.27 -5.62
N ASP A 276 -8.15 -4.67 -5.28
CA ASP A 276 -8.02 -3.56 -4.35
C ASP A 276 -7.39 -2.32 -5.01
N SER A 277 -7.62 -1.16 -4.41
CA SER A 277 -7.03 0.12 -4.78
C SER A 277 -6.90 0.97 -3.53
N HIS A 278 -5.75 1.58 -3.33
CA HIS A 278 -5.39 2.29 -2.11
C HIS A 278 -4.68 3.59 -2.44
N LEU A 279 -5.06 4.67 -1.76
CA LEU A 279 -4.33 5.93 -1.79
C LEU A 279 -3.49 6.04 -0.52
N PHE A 280 -2.19 6.29 -0.66
CA PHE A 280 -1.25 6.36 0.46
C PHE A 280 -0.46 7.68 0.40
N ILE A 281 -0.73 8.60 1.32
CA ILE A 281 -0.17 9.97 1.25
C ILE A 281 1.37 9.96 1.25
N LEU A 282 2.00 9.33 2.25
CA LEU A 282 3.46 9.38 2.40
C LEU A 282 4.18 8.68 1.24
N THR A 283 3.68 7.53 0.79
CA THR A 283 4.38 6.75 -0.25
C THR A 283 4.24 7.36 -1.63
N SER A 284 3.24 8.21 -1.86
CA SER A 284 3.06 8.97 -3.10
C SER A 284 4.15 10.01 -3.37
N TYR A 285 4.94 10.39 -2.37
CA TYR A 285 6.10 11.29 -2.55
C TYR A 285 7.37 10.57 -3.05
N PHE A 286 7.41 9.24 -3.06
CA PHE A 286 8.61 8.53 -3.54
C PHE A 286 8.61 8.51 -5.06
N ASN A 287 9.56 9.19 -5.67
CA ASN A 287 9.73 9.18 -7.12
C ASN A 287 10.14 7.82 -7.66
N HIS A 288 9.98 7.68 -8.98
CA HIS A 288 10.35 6.48 -9.69
C HIS A 288 11.86 6.38 -9.99
N ALA A 289 12.42 5.19 -9.78
CA ALA A 289 13.57 4.70 -10.53
C ALA A 289 13.36 3.23 -10.92
N CYS A 290 13.72 2.84 -12.15
CA CYS A 290 13.61 1.43 -12.56
C CYS A 290 14.58 0.56 -11.75
N LEU A 291 15.75 1.11 -11.41
CA LEU A 291 16.69 0.55 -10.45
C LEU A 291 16.62 1.37 -9.16
N ALA A 292 15.63 1.06 -8.35
CA ALA A 292 15.33 1.78 -7.11
C ALA A 292 16.30 1.41 -5.98
N ASN A 293 16.60 2.37 -5.10
CA ASN A 293 17.37 2.18 -3.86
C ASN A 293 16.48 1.91 -2.63
N ALA A 294 15.15 1.85 -2.83
CA ALA A 294 14.19 1.32 -1.87
C ALA A 294 13.14 0.42 -2.55
N PHE A 295 12.60 -0.51 -1.78
CA PHE A 295 11.51 -1.39 -2.22
C PHE A 295 10.31 -1.26 -1.28
N ARG A 296 9.13 -1.61 -1.81
CA ARG A 296 7.88 -1.58 -1.04
C ARG A 296 7.21 -2.95 -0.97
N TYR A 297 6.45 -3.17 0.09
CA TYR A 297 5.52 -4.30 0.22
C TYR A 297 4.25 -3.88 0.95
N GLY A 298 3.13 -4.57 0.73
CA GLY A 298 1.83 -4.24 1.32
C GLY A 298 1.27 -5.34 2.22
N TYR A 299 0.72 -4.97 3.37
CA TYR A 299 -0.14 -5.83 4.19
C TYR A 299 -1.53 -5.21 4.28
N GLY A 300 -2.52 -5.80 3.61
CA GLY A 300 -3.86 -5.20 3.50
C GLY A 300 -3.76 -3.75 3.00
N ASP A 301 -4.24 -2.80 3.80
CA ASP A 301 -4.24 -1.37 3.52
C ASP A 301 -3.09 -0.59 4.19
N VAL A 302 -1.93 -1.24 4.33
CA VAL A 302 -0.67 -0.66 4.82
C VAL A 302 0.45 -0.94 3.82
N MET A 303 1.19 0.10 3.46
CA MET A 303 2.41 0.02 2.66
C MET A 303 3.64 0.19 3.55
N ILE A 304 4.65 -0.62 3.31
CA ILE A 304 5.93 -0.60 4.03
C ILE A 304 7.04 -0.40 3.02
N VAL A 305 8.01 0.47 3.32
CA VAL A 305 9.16 0.79 2.47
C VAL A 305 10.45 0.55 3.25
N TYR A 306 11.38 -0.17 2.62
CA TYR A 306 12.72 -0.46 3.16
C TYR A 306 13.80 -0.06 2.15
N ALA A 307 14.98 0.31 2.64
CA ALA A 307 16.14 0.55 1.79
C ALA A 307 16.64 -0.77 1.16
N SER A 308 16.80 -0.81 -0.17
CA SER A 308 17.43 -1.94 -0.87
C SER A 308 18.94 -1.80 -1.03
N ASP A 309 19.46 -0.60 -0.81
CA ASP A 309 20.87 -0.21 -0.95
C ASP A 309 21.31 0.66 0.24
N ASP A 310 22.62 0.88 0.36
CA ASP A 310 23.11 1.95 1.24
C ASP A 310 22.87 3.29 0.56
N ILE A 311 22.28 4.24 1.31
CA ILE A 311 21.81 5.53 0.80
C ILE A 311 22.53 6.64 1.56
N LYS A 312 23.12 7.60 0.86
CA LYS A 312 23.81 8.73 1.49
C LYS A 312 22.84 9.81 1.96
N LYS A 313 23.26 10.58 2.98
CA LYS A 313 22.54 11.79 3.36
C LYS A 313 22.37 12.72 2.14
N GLY A 314 21.15 13.21 1.92
CA GLY A 314 20.76 14.07 0.82
C GLY A 314 20.46 13.33 -0.49
N GLU A 315 20.70 12.02 -0.56
CA GLU A 315 20.37 11.22 -1.73
C GLU A 315 18.85 10.97 -1.81
N GLU A 316 18.30 11.05 -3.02
CA GLU A 316 16.90 10.74 -3.29
C GLU A 316 16.61 9.25 -3.08
N ILE A 317 15.52 8.95 -2.39
CA ILE A 317 15.01 7.60 -2.19
C ILE A 317 13.88 7.36 -3.18
N CYS A 318 14.12 6.44 -4.12
CA CYS A 318 13.16 6.09 -5.16
C CYS A 318 12.58 4.70 -4.91
N ILE A 319 11.36 4.48 -5.39
CA ILE A 319 10.73 3.15 -5.51
C ILE A 319 10.44 2.85 -6.99
N SER A 320 10.31 1.57 -7.35
CA SER A 320 9.91 1.23 -8.74
C SER A 320 8.38 1.23 -8.89
N TYR A 321 7.81 2.00 -9.83
CA TYR A 321 6.36 2.03 -10.08
C TYR A 321 5.88 0.81 -10.86
N LEU A 322 6.79 0.13 -11.56
CA LEU A 322 6.51 -0.99 -12.44
C LEU A 322 7.48 -2.15 -12.17
N ASP A 323 7.24 -3.30 -12.81
CA ASP A 323 8.19 -4.41 -12.80
C ASP A 323 9.43 -4.02 -13.64
N PRO A 324 10.62 -3.92 -13.05
CA PRO A 324 11.84 -3.55 -13.77
C PRO A 324 12.30 -4.59 -14.80
N LEU A 325 11.76 -5.82 -14.80
CA LEU A 325 12.08 -6.86 -15.78
C LEU A 325 11.58 -6.56 -17.20
N HIS A 326 10.75 -5.52 -17.37
CA HIS A 326 10.32 -5.04 -18.69
C HIS A 326 11.49 -4.45 -19.49
N GLY A 327 11.42 -4.61 -20.82
CA GLY A 327 12.33 -3.96 -21.78
C GLY A 327 12.29 -2.43 -21.67
N PHE A 328 13.35 -1.77 -22.12
CA PHE A 328 13.53 -0.32 -22.01
C PHE A 328 12.35 0.48 -22.58
N LEU A 329 11.92 0.18 -23.82
CA LEU A 329 10.80 0.90 -24.45
C LEU A 329 9.47 0.67 -23.72
N ASP A 330 9.26 -0.54 -23.20
CA ASP A 330 8.04 -0.88 -22.47
C ASP A 330 7.97 -0.15 -21.12
N ARG A 331 9.12 -0.03 -20.42
CA ARG A 331 9.22 0.78 -19.20
C ARG A 331 8.90 2.25 -19.49
N GLN A 332 9.53 2.86 -20.51
CA GLN A 332 9.25 4.25 -20.88
C GLN A 332 7.78 4.46 -21.27
N LYS A 333 7.21 3.55 -22.07
CA LYS A 333 5.80 3.62 -22.47
C LYS A 333 4.87 3.53 -21.26
N LYS A 334 5.10 2.62 -20.32
CA LYS A 334 4.28 2.48 -19.10
C LYS A 334 4.37 3.70 -18.20
N LEU A 335 5.54 4.32 -18.11
CA LEU A 335 5.75 5.53 -17.30
C LEU A 335 5.18 6.80 -17.94
N SER A 336 4.95 6.80 -19.26
CA SER A 336 4.39 7.96 -19.97
C SER A 336 3.05 8.46 -19.41
N GLY A 337 2.27 7.58 -18.74
CA GLY A 337 1.03 7.96 -18.04
C GLY A 337 1.24 8.96 -16.89
N TRP A 338 2.43 8.97 -16.28
CA TRP A 338 2.85 9.95 -15.28
C TRP A 338 3.52 11.19 -15.91
N LYS A 339 3.48 11.31 -17.23
CA LYS A 339 3.97 12.46 -18.00
C LYS A 339 5.46 12.81 -17.78
N PHE A 340 6.30 11.81 -17.49
CA PHE A 340 7.75 11.98 -17.45
C PHE A 340 8.48 10.91 -18.26
N THR A 341 9.72 11.21 -18.66
CA THR A 341 10.65 10.23 -19.26
C THR A 341 11.67 9.80 -18.21
N CYS A 342 11.81 8.50 -17.97
CA CYS A 342 12.71 8.02 -16.92
C CYS A 342 14.18 8.08 -17.38
N GLN A 343 15.01 8.73 -16.56
CA GLN A 343 16.45 8.89 -16.80
C GLN A 343 17.30 8.23 -15.70
N CYS A 344 16.74 7.26 -14.95
CA CYS A 344 17.50 6.55 -13.91
C CYS A 344 18.69 5.78 -14.50
N LYS A 345 19.64 5.35 -13.64
CA LYS A 345 20.86 4.61 -14.03
C LYS A 345 20.59 3.50 -15.05
N LEU A 346 19.54 2.71 -14.84
CA LEU A 346 19.18 1.64 -15.77
C LEU A 346 18.74 2.19 -17.15
N CYS A 347 17.85 3.17 -17.17
CA CYS A 347 17.40 3.77 -18.43
C CYS A 347 18.53 4.48 -19.17
N GLU A 348 19.47 5.08 -18.45
CA GLU A 348 20.68 5.65 -19.04
C GLU A 348 21.54 4.58 -19.73
N ILE A 349 21.82 3.47 -19.04
CA ILE A 349 22.58 2.33 -19.60
C ILE A 349 21.88 1.75 -20.82
N ASP A 350 20.57 1.49 -20.73
CA ASP A 350 19.79 0.95 -21.83
C ASP A 350 19.77 1.88 -23.05
N SER A 351 19.62 3.20 -22.83
CA SER A 351 19.60 4.19 -23.91
C SER A 351 20.92 4.27 -24.70
N LYS A 352 22.04 3.95 -24.06
CA LYS A 352 23.39 3.96 -24.65
C LYS A 352 23.76 2.63 -25.31
N ASP A 353 23.00 1.57 -25.08
CA ASP A 353 23.30 0.25 -25.61
C ASP A 353 22.71 0.07 -27.01
N PRO A 354 23.54 -0.08 -28.07
CA PRO A 354 23.08 -0.13 -29.45
C PRO A 354 22.22 -1.37 -29.75
N ASN A 355 22.32 -2.41 -28.91
CA ASN A 355 21.54 -3.64 -29.06
C ASN A 355 20.25 -3.62 -28.21
N CYS A 356 19.99 -2.57 -27.43
CA CYS A 356 18.84 -2.54 -26.51
C CYS A 356 17.50 -2.71 -27.24
N LEU A 357 17.25 -1.93 -28.29
CA LEU A 357 15.98 -1.97 -29.01
C LEU A 357 15.76 -3.32 -29.70
N LYS A 358 16.82 -3.88 -30.30
CA LYS A 358 16.80 -5.21 -30.91
C LYS A 358 16.48 -6.30 -29.87
N ARG A 359 17.05 -6.22 -28.67
CA ARG A 359 16.73 -7.14 -27.57
C ARG A 359 15.29 -7.01 -27.12
N ASP A 360 14.80 -5.79 -26.96
CA ASP A 360 13.42 -5.52 -26.56
C ASP A 360 12.42 -6.11 -27.56
N GLU A 361 12.67 -5.95 -28.87
CA GLU A 361 11.83 -6.52 -29.93
C GLU A 361 11.79 -8.05 -29.88
N MET A 362 12.97 -8.70 -29.84
CA MET A 362 13.06 -10.16 -29.78
C MET A 362 12.39 -10.72 -28.51
N TRP A 363 12.60 -10.06 -27.37
CA TRP A 363 12.00 -10.45 -26.09
C TRP A 363 10.48 -10.27 -26.12
N LYS A 364 9.98 -9.13 -26.61
CA LYS A 364 8.54 -8.86 -26.70
C LYS A 364 7.82 -9.86 -27.59
N GLU A 365 8.38 -10.19 -28.75
CA GLU A 365 7.82 -11.22 -29.64
C GLU A 365 7.70 -12.57 -28.93
N PHE A 366 8.72 -12.94 -28.15
CA PHE A 366 8.69 -14.18 -27.36
C PHE A 366 7.65 -14.16 -26.24
N LYS A 367 7.51 -13.04 -25.51
CA LYS A 367 6.49 -12.93 -24.44
C LYS A 367 5.06 -12.99 -24.99
N GLU A 368 4.80 -12.45 -26.18
CA GLU A 368 3.49 -12.59 -26.82
C GLU A 368 3.24 -14.04 -27.26
N TYR A 369 4.26 -14.71 -27.81
CA TYR A 369 4.19 -16.13 -28.16
C TYR A 369 3.95 -17.03 -26.94
N GLU A 370 4.65 -16.77 -25.83
CA GLU A 370 4.58 -17.53 -24.58
C GLU A 370 3.14 -17.63 -24.03
N LYS A 371 2.31 -16.60 -24.23
CA LYS A 371 0.92 -16.56 -23.72
C LYS A 371 0.03 -17.68 -24.27
N VAL A 372 0.34 -18.20 -25.46
CA VAL A 372 -0.48 -19.22 -26.16
C VAL A 372 0.29 -20.51 -26.44
N ALA A 373 1.61 -20.52 -26.21
CA ALA A 373 2.48 -21.65 -26.51
C ALA A 373 2.42 -22.73 -25.42
N SER A 374 2.55 -23.99 -25.82
CA SER A 374 2.79 -25.10 -24.91
C SER A 374 4.21 -25.04 -24.31
N PRO A 375 4.48 -25.72 -23.17
CA PRO A 375 5.83 -25.78 -22.61
C PRO A 375 6.92 -26.25 -23.60
N LYS A 376 6.60 -27.20 -24.49
CA LYS A 376 7.53 -27.70 -25.51
C LYS A 376 7.89 -26.62 -26.54
N GLU A 377 6.90 -25.85 -26.97
CA GLU A 377 7.06 -24.74 -27.90
C GLU A 377 7.85 -23.57 -27.29
N ILE A 378 7.58 -23.26 -26.01
CA ILE A 378 8.35 -22.25 -25.25
C ILE A 378 9.83 -22.61 -25.24
N ILE A 379 10.18 -23.88 -25.00
CA ILE A 379 11.59 -24.34 -25.03
C ILE A 379 12.16 -24.24 -26.45
N ALA A 380 11.45 -24.75 -27.46
CA ALA A 380 11.93 -24.78 -28.84
C ALA A 380 12.24 -23.37 -29.40
N LYS A 381 11.44 -22.37 -29.04
CA LYS A 381 11.68 -20.97 -29.44
C LYS A 381 12.61 -20.23 -28.47
N GLY A 382 12.52 -20.54 -27.17
CA GLY A 382 13.22 -19.85 -26.10
C GLY A 382 14.70 -20.18 -26.00
N GLU A 383 15.14 -21.43 -26.21
CA GLU A 383 16.56 -21.80 -26.16
C GLU A 383 17.40 -21.05 -27.23
N PRO A 384 17.00 -21.02 -28.52
CA PRO A 384 17.72 -20.24 -29.53
C PRO A 384 17.69 -18.73 -29.25
N LEU A 385 16.57 -18.23 -28.74
CA LEU A 385 16.42 -16.82 -28.37
C LEU A 385 17.36 -16.44 -27.22
N LEU A 386 17.44 -17.27 -26.17
CA LEU A 386 18.31 -17.06 -25.03
C LEU A 386 19.77 -16.88 -25.47
N LYS A 387 20.22 -17.69 -26.43
CA LYS A 387 21.56 -17.55 -27.03
C LYS A 387 21.73 -16.20 -27.73
N LYS A 388 20.78 -15.80 -28.59
CA LYS A 388 20.82 -14.50 -29.28
C LYS A 388 20.81 -13.31 -28.32
N ILE A 389 19.98 -13.36 -27.28
CA ILE A 389 19.93 -12.33 -26.23
C ILE A 389 21.28 -12.26 -25.51
N ARG A 390 21.86 -13.40 -25.13
CA ARG A 390 23.17 -13.46 -24.46
C ARG A 390 24.27 -12.81 -25.30
N GLU A 391 24.34 -13.15 -26.59
CA GLU A 391 25.34 -12.62 -27.53
C GLU A 391 25.19 -11.12 -27.78
N SER A 392 23.98 -10.58 -27.64
CA SER A 392 23.71 -9.15 -27.84
C SER A 392 24.10 -8.26 -26.66
N TYR A 393 24.44 -8.82 -25.50
CA TYR A 393 25.03 -8.07 -24.38
C TYR A 393 26.54 -7.94 -24.55
N ILE A 394 26.97 -6.95 -25.32
CA ILE A 394 28.39 -6.66 -25.60
C ILE A 394 28.91 -5.64 -24.58
N ASN A 395 30.00 -5.95 -23.89
CA ASN A 395 30.63 -5.07 -22.88
C ASN A 395 29.68 -4.57 -21.77
N ARG A 396 28.59 -5.31 -21.52
CA ARG A 396 27.61 -5.00 -20.48
C ARG A 396 27.53 -6.15 -19.49
N ASN A 397 28.04 -5.91 -18.29
CA ASN A 397 27.99 -6.88 -17.20
C ASN A 397 26.78 -6.68 -16.28
N GLU A 398 26.25 -5.45 -16.22
CA GLU A 398 25.17 -5.09 -15.32
C GLU A 398 23.77 -5.31 -15.95
N PHE A 399 22.80 -5.69 -15.13
CA PHE A 399 21.36 -5.55 -15.41
C PHE A 399 20.87 -6.21 -16.71
N LYS A 400 21.06 -7.53 -16.83
CA LYS A 400 20.70 -8.33 -18.02
C LYS A 400 19.27 -8.86 -17.95
N TYR A 401 18.25 -8.00 -17.79
CA TYR A 401 16.88 -8.44 -17.47
C TYR A 401 16.21 -9.31 -18.53
N ALA A 402 16.38 -9.00 -19.81
CA ALA A 402 15.82 -9.83 -20.88
C ALA A 402 16.37 -11.27 -20.80
N LEU A 403 17.63 -11.43 -20.38
CA LEU A 403 18.25 -12.74 -20.18
C LEU A 403 17.63 -13.43 -18.95
N ALA A 404 17.52 -12.73 -17.82
CA ALA A 404 16.92 -13.25 -16.60
C ALA A 404 15.45 -13.68 -16.79
N ASP A 405 14.61 -12.84 -17.42
CA ASP A 405 13.20 -13.17 -17.64
C ASP A 405 13.01 -14.33 -18.62
N THR A 406 13.83 -14.41 -19.69
CA THR A 406 13.80 -15.58 -20.60
C THR A 406 14.22 -16.88 -19.89
N LEU A 407 15.21 -16.83 -18.98
CA LEU A 407 15.58 -17.98 -18.15
C LEU A 407 14.45 -18.40 -17.21
N ILE A 408 13.69 -17.45 -16.63
CA ILE A 408 12.53 -17.75 -15.78
C ILE A 408 11.43 -18.45 -16.60
N SER A 409 11.12 -17.95 -17.80
CA SER A 409 10.17 -18.59 -18.72
C SER A 409 10.58 -20.01 -19.09
N LEU A 410 11.86 -20.21 -19.44
CA LEU A 410 12.41 -21.54 -19.75
C LEU A 410 12.37 -22.48 -18.55
N SER A 411 12.74 -22.00 -17.36
CA SER A 411 12.64 -22.78 -16.12
C SER A 411 11.22 -23.28 -15.88
N SER A 412 10.22 -22.42 -16.00
CA SER A 412 8.82 -22.81 -15.82
C SER A 412 8.42 -23.88 -16.84
N ALA A 413 8.79 -23.72 -18.10
CA ALA A 413 8.49 -24.69 -19.15
C ALA A 413 9.18 -26.05 -18.91
N TYR A 414 10.45 -26.06 -18.51
CA TYR A 414 11.15 -27.30 -18.15
C TYR A 414 10.53 -27.98 -16.93
N SER A 415 10.14 -27.21 -15.92
CA SER A 415 9.48 -27.74 -14.72
C SER A 415 8.16 -28.42 -15.06
N HIS A 416 7.36 -27.84 -15.97
CA HIS A 416 6.11 -28.44 -16.45
C HIS A 416 6.32 -29.75 -17.23
N LEU A 417 7.49 -29.94 -17.83
CA LEU A 417 7.89 -31.18 -18.51
C LEU A 417 8.75 -32.09 -17.63
N GLU A 418 8.76 -31.84 -16.31
CA GLU A 418 9.51 -32.62 -15.31
C GLU A 418 11.03 -32.64 -15.53
N ASN A 419 11.57 -31.72 -16.33
CA ASN A 419 13.02 -31.54 -16.53
C ASN A 419 13.59 -30.61 -15.46
N PHE A 420 13.57 -31.07 -14.21
CA PHE A 420 14.01 -30.28 -13.05
C PHE A 420 15.51 -29.94 -13.09
N LEU A 421 16.33 -30.72 -13.81
CA LEU A 421 17.75 -30.41 -13.96
C LEU A 421 17.95 -29.10 -14.74
N LYS A 422 17.33 -28.98 -15.93
CA LYS A 422 17.40 -27.75 -16.72
C LYS A 422 16.69 -26.58 -16.04
N SER A 423 15.58 -26.84 -15.33
CA SER A 423 14.89 -25.82 -14.54
C SER A 423 15.82 -25.21 -13.47
N VAL A 424 16.51 -26.05 -12.69
CA VAL A 424 17.48 -25.60 -11.68
C VAL A 424 18.62 -24.81 -12.33
N GLN A 425 19.19 -25.29 -13.43
CA GLN A 425 20.26 -24.58 -14.14
C GLN A 425 19.83 -23.17 -14.56
N CYS A 426 18.60 -23.03 -15.08
CA CYS A 426 18.07 -21.72 -15.47
C CYS A 426 17.91 -20.80 -14.24
N LEU A 427 17.32 -21.29 -13.14
CA LEU A 427 17.08 -20.49 -11.94
C LEU A 427 18.38 -20.12 -11.22
N GLU A 428 19.35 -21.03 -11.13
CA GLU A 428 20.67 -20.75 -10.59
C GLU A 428 21.38 -19.67 -11.42
N GLU A 429 21.25 -19.71 -12.75
CA GLU A 429 21.79 -18.67 -13.62
C GLU A 429 21.11 -17.31 -13.36
N VAL A 430 19.78 -17.27 -13.20
CA VAL A 430 19.06 -16.03 -12.85
C VAL A 430 19.61 -15.41 -11.56
N LEU A 431 19.91 -16.22 -10.53
CA LEU A 431 20.49 -15.74 -9.27
C LEU A 431 21.86 -15.08 -9.46
N THR A 432 22.62 -15.46 -10.49
CA THR A 432 23.92 -14.84 -10.82
C THR A 432 23.79 -13.57 -11.65
N LEU A 433 22.60 -13.31 -12.23
CA LEU A 433 22.31 -12.10 -13.01
C LEU A 433 21.65 -11.00 -12.17
N MET A 434 21.17 -11.34 -10.97
CA MET A 434 20.42 -10.45 -10.08
C MET A 434 21.22 -10.17 -8.79
N ASP A 435 22.22 -9.29 -8.90
CA ASP A 435 23.21 -9.03 -7.84
C ASP A 435 22.63 -8.39 -6.56
N ASN A 436 21.47 -7.74 -6.64
CA ASN A 436 20.78 -7.19 -5.47
C ASN A 436 19.37 -7.80 -5.29
N PRO A 437 19.20 -8.79 -4.39
CA PRO A 437 17.92 -9.47 -4.22
C PRO A 437 16.80 -8.57 -3.65
N LEU A 438 17.15 -7.50 -2.91
CA LEU A 438 16.16 -6.60 -2.31
C LEU A 438 15.48 -5.70 -3.33
N GLN A 439 16.13 -5.41 -4.46
CA GLN A 439 15.52 -4.66 -5.55
C GLN A 439 14.39 -5.45 -6.24
N TYR A 440 14.34 -6.77 -6.06
CA TYR A 440 13.39 -7.68 -6.72
C TYR A 440 12.80 -8.68 -5.73
N ILE A 441 12.50 -8.21 -4.51
CA ILE A 441 12.27 -9.07 -3.35
C ILE A 441 11.22 -10.17 -3.58
N MET A 442 10.10 -9.84 -4.26
CA MET A 442 9.04 -10.81 -4.58
C MET A 442 9.47 -11.82 -5.64
N ARG A 443 10.07 -11.35 -6.74
CA ARG A 443 10.58 -12.23 -7.81
C ARG A 443 11.65 -13.17 -7.28
N MET A 444 12.58 -12.66 -6.48
CA MET A 444 13.63 -13.47 -5.85
C MET A 444 13.06 -14.46 -4.86
N ALA A 445 12.06 -14.06 -4.07
CA ALA A 445 11.35 -14.98 -3.20
C ALA A 445 10.67 -16.11 -3.99
N ASP A 446 10.04 -15.82 -5.13
CA ASP A 446 9.43 -16.83 -6.01
C ASP A 446 10.49 -17.77 -6.63
N ILE A 447 11.62 -17.21 -7.10
CA ILE A 447 12.75 -18.00 -7.64
C ILE A 447 13.26 -18.99 -6.58
N TYR A 448 13.41 -18.55 -5.33
CA TYR A 448 13.82 -19.43 -4.25
C TYR A 448 12.77 -20.52 -3.94
N ILE A 449 11.46 -20.23 -4.00
CA ILE A 449 10.44 -21.27 -3.87
C ILE A 449 10.53 -22.30 -5.00
N ASN A 450 10.67 -21.83 -6.25
CA ASN A 450 10.77 -22.73 -7.40
C ASN A 450 12.03 -23.62 -7.33
N LEU A 451 13.16 -23.06 -6.90
CA LEU A 451 14.37 -23.83 -6.60
C LEU A 451 14.14 -24.84 -5.48
N ALA A 452 13.41 -24.46 -4.43
CA ALA A 452 13.10 -25.35 -3.32
C ALA A 452 12.34 -26.60 -3.79
N VAL A 453 11.30 -26.40 -4.59
CA VAL A 453 10.49 -27.47 -5.18
C VAL A 453 11.37 -28.37 -6.06
N CYS A 454 12.17 -27.78 -6.95
CA CYS A 454 13.04 -28.57 -7.83
C CYS A 454 14.09 -29.39 -7.06
N TYR A 455 14.71 -28.84 -6.02
CA TYR A 455 15.66 -29.60 -5.19
C TYR A 455 14.96 -30.70 -4.38
N GLY A 456 13.77 -30.43 -3.85
CA GLY A 456 12.96 -31.41 -3.13
C GLY A 456 12.61 -32.62 -4.00
N ILE A 457 12.13 -32.38 -5.23
CA ILE A 457 11.81 -33.45 -6.20
C ILE A 457 13.06 -34.27 -6.56
N LYS A 458 14.24 -33.63 -6.63
CA LYS A 458 15.53 -34.32 -6.84
C LYS A 458 16.05 -35.05 -5.60
N GLY A 459 15.34 -35.03 -4.47
CA GLY A 459 15.74 -35.66 -3.21
C GLY A 459 16.73 -34.85 -2.37
N ASP A 460 17.13 -33.64 -2.78
CA ASP A 460 18.01 -32.76 -2.00
C ASP A 460 17.18 -31.86 -1.08
N MET A 461 16.55 -32.49 -0.08
CA MET A 461 15.68 -31.82 0.89
C MET A 461 16.41 -30.74 1.69
N LYS A 462 17.72 -30.88 1.90
CA LYS A 462 18.54 -29.91 2.63
C LYS A 462 18.69 -28.61 1.83
N LYS A 463 19.01 -28.69 0.53
CA LYS A 463 19.01 -27.49 -0.32
C LYS A 463 17.61 -26.92 -0.49
N GLY A 464 16.60 -27.78 -0.63
CA GLY A 464 15.19 -27.37 -0.70
C GLY A 464 14.79 -26.47 0.48
N ALA A 465 15.00 -26.97 1.71
CA ALA A 465 14.71 -26.21 2.94
C ALA A 465 15.46 -24.87 3.00
N LYS A 466 16.76 -24.86 2.64
CA LYS A 466 17.56 -23.62 2.60
C LYS A 466 17.00 -22.57 1.63
N MET A 467 16.43 -23.00 0.51
CA MET A 467 15.81 -22.06 -0.43
C MET A 467 14.47 -21.52 0.11
N ILE A 468 13.68 -22.33 0.82
CA ILE A 468 12.47 -21.84 1.52
C ILE A 468 12.85 -20.78 2.54
N GLU A 469 13.88 -21.03 3.35
CA GLU A 469 14.39 -20.05 4.31
C GLU A 469 14.72 -18.72 3.62
N LYS A 470 15.53 -18.74 2.56
CA LYS A 470 15.88 -17.53 1.78
C LYS A 470 14.65 -16.81 1.20
N SER A 471 13.68 -17.55 0.67
CA SER A 471 12.43 -16.95 0.17
C SER A 471 11.72 -16.18 1.28
N MET A 472 11.60 -16.78 2.45
CA MET A 472 10.89 -16.17 3.56
C MET A 472 11.69 -15.02 4.20
N GLU A 473 13.02 -15.10 4.25
CA GLU A 473 13.88 -13.98 4.64
C GLU A 473 13.60 -12.71 3.83
N LEU A 474 13.38 -12.88 2.53
CA LEU A 474 13.00 -11.79 1.63
C LEU A 474 11.57 -11.33 1.88
N ARG A 475 10.58 -12.23 1.93
CA ARG A 475 9.16 -11.85 2.14
C ARG A 475 8.88 -11.13 3.45
N PHE A 476 9.71 -11.38 4.47
CA PHE A 476 9.53 -10.82 5.81
C PHE A 476 10.64 -9.83 6.20
N CYS A 477 11.53 -9.47 5.26
CA CYS A 477 12.64 -8.52 5.43
C CYS A 477 13.29 -8.59 6.82
N LYS A 478 14.12 -9.63 7.03
CA LYS A 478 14.75 -9.96 8.31
C LYS A 478 15.37 -8.75 9.04
N ASP A 479 14.72 -8.36 10.12
CA ASP A 479 15.36 -8.21 11.44
C ASP A 479 14.70 -9.21 12.41
N MET A 480 15.45 -10.29 12.68
CA MET A 480 15.48 -11.24 13.81
C MET A 480 14.23 -11.41 14.73
N ASP A 481 13.61 -12.61 14.71
CA ASP A 481 13.31 -13.49 15.88
C ASP A 481 12.14 -14.49 15.68
N HIS A 482 11.36 -14.39 14.61
CA HIS A 482 10.00 -14.99 14.63
C HIS A 482 9.82 -16.35 13.92
N PHE A 483 10.91 -17.06 13.61
CA PHE A 483 10.84 -18.14 12.59
C PHE A 483 10.73 -19.59 13.08
N LYS A 484 10.77 -19.89 14.37
CA LYS A 484 10.69 -21.28 14.84
C LYS A 484 9.29 -21.92 14.75
N LEU A 485 8.25 -21.18 14.36
CA LEU A 485 6.85 -21.63 14.50
C LEU A 485 6.07 -21.81 13.19
N LEU A 486 6.60 -21.40 12.03
CA LEU A 486 5.90 -21.53 10.71
C LEU A 486 6.46 -22.66 9.82
N TYR A 487 7.50 -23.34 10.29
CA TYR A 487 8.22 -24.39 9.58
C TYR A 487 7.33 -25.59 9.13
N PRO A 488 6.27 -26.00 9.86
CA PRO A 488 5.48 -27.16 9.46
C PRO A 488 4.42 -26.90 8.38
N ASP A 489 3.68 -25.79 8.44
CA ASP A 489 2.47 -25.61 7.62
C ASP A 489 2.76 -25.11 6.19
N PHE A 490 3.83 -24.33 6.01
CA PHE A 490 4.22 -23.83 4.69
C PHE A 490 4.80 -24.95 3.81
N ILE A 491 5.60 -25.84 4.39
CA ILE A 491 6.14 -27.03 3.71
C ILE A 491 5.01 -27.98 3.32
N ARG A 492 4.01 -28.18 4.18
CA ARG A 492 2.87 -29.07 3.90
C ARG A 492 2.03 -28.59 2.71
N SER A 493 1.73 -27.29 2.64
CA SER A 493 0.90 -26.75 1.54
C SER A 493 1.63 -26.63 0.21
N SER A 494 2.95 -26.44 0.22
CA SER A 494 3.77 -26.22 -0.99
C SER A 494 4.33 -27.51 -1.60
N LEU A 495 4.41 -28.60 -0.84
CA LEU A 495 4.77 -29.94 -1.36
C LEU A 495 3.57 -30.77 -1.81
N LEU A 496 2.34 -30.35 -1.46
CA LEU A 496 1.09 -31.03 -1.84
C LEU A 496 0.44 -30.44 -3.11
N ARG A 497 0.96 -29.32 -3.63
CA ARG A 497 0.66 -28.80 -4.97
C ARG A 497 1.84 -29.12 -5.87
#